data_AF-J7S7E5-F1
#
_entry.id   AF-J7S7E5-F1
#
_cell.length_a   1.000
_cell.length_b   1.000
_cell.length_c   1.000
_cell.angle_alpha   90.00
_cell.angle_beta   90.00
_cell.angle_gamma   90.00
#
_symmetry.space_group_name_H-M   'P 1'
#
loop_
_entity.id
_entity.type
_entity.pdbx_description
1 polymer ?
#
loop_
_entity_poly.entity_id
_entity_poly.type
_entity_poly.pdbx_seq_one_letter_code
_entity_poly.pdbx_strand_id
1 'polypeptide(L)'
;MGTFVASTVHLEHFTTALNCLTPFGLKDDVLIYIDRDGLSFVRENNHVIKIQLLLSKELFTSYQYPDEEEFGDERVDADGDLQSCMKLCVKINHLLDSVNIMSKNVDDIVECTLTYDGHGSPFILIFEDSFIEERVEYSTLLFNDFDSNVNGLQLAKDEIVFECIIKGDTLYNALKELKEIGCKQCYLYAKTSETGHESVFAIIAKSDLGFSKIILPNNRSIIEKLEIYKGDSTTLLYDTPVVGFFDFNSIDKIRLSVKIASKVLFRMDAQQVLSVNILSQTEDVLVSKPRNDPATNNTTVKQPQLPRDYPGIVIEICMFAKEALDSLAQQDIELLMETTNTKKNREINYISSRTTMEDKPFAPNHNAETHSESDTDEELHITNSVPLFF
;
A
#
# COMPACT_ATOMS: atom_id res chain seq x y z
N MET A 1 25.57 25.99 -3.32
CA MET A 1 24.24 25.37 -3.52
C MET A 1 24.52 23.90 -3.57
N GLY A 2 24.01 23.16 -2.58
CA GLY A 2 24.25 21.73 -2.50
C GLY A 2 23.51 21.00 -3.62
N THR A 3 24.19 20.05 -4.25
CA THR A 3 23.65 19.20 -5.33
C THR A 3 23.23 17.86 -4.74
N PHE A 4 22.00 17.43 -5.02
CA PHE A 4 21.57 16.08 -4.74
C PHE A 4 22.09 15.11 -5.81
N VAL A 5 22.61 13.96 -5.38
CA VAL A 5 23.03 12.84 -6.24
C VAL A 5 22.63 11.52 -5.60
N ALA A 6 21.99 10.62 -6.34
CA ALA A 6 21.78 9.25 -5.89
C ALA A 6 21.91 8.26 -7.04
N SER A 7 22.56 7.11 -6.83
CA SER A 7 22.74 6.07 -7.85
C SER A 7 22.05 4.77 -7.44
N THR A 8 21.50 4.02 -8.38
CA THR A 8 20.91 2.70 -8.13
C THR A 8 21.05 1.79 -9.35
N VAL A 9 21.23 0.49 -9.09
CA VAL A 9 21.16 -0.57 -10.11
C VAL A 9 19.81 -1.32 -10.07
N HIS A 10 18.92 -0.93 -9.16
CA HIS A 10 17.64 -1.60 -8.91
C HIS A 10 16.51 -0.98 -9.74
N LEU A 11 16.73 -0.82 -11.06
CA LEU A 11 15.79 -0.16 -11.97
C LEU A 11 14.41 -0.83 -12.02
N GLU A 12 14.34 -2.17 -11.86
CA GLU A 12 13.08 -2.91 -11.80
C GLU A 12 12.22 -2.49 -10.59
N HIS A 13 12.85 -2.31 -9.42
CA HIS A 13 12.14 -1.86 -8.21
C HIS A 13 11.69 -0.41 -8.36
N PHE A 14 12.56 0.46 -8.88
CA PHE A 14 12.25 1.86 -9.11
C PHE A 14 11.08 2.03 -10.09
N THR A 15 11.12 1.31 -11.21
CA THR A 15 10.04 1.28 -12.21
C THR A 15 8.73 0.74 -11.63
N THR A 16 8.80 -0.34 -10.87
CA THR A 16 7.62 -0.95 -10.23
C THR A 16 6.97 0.01 -9.24
N ALA A 17 7.78 0.70 -8.45
CA ALA A 17 7.32 1.71 -7.50
C ALA A 17 6.66 2.89 -8.22
N LEU A 18 7.32 3.48 -9.22
CA LEU A 18 6.76 4.60 -10.00
C LEU A 18 5.47 4.23 -10.72
N ASN A 19 5.34 3.00 -11.21
CA ASN A 19 4.11 2.52 -11.86
C ASN A 19 2.89 2.54 -10.91
N CYS A 20 3.10 2.41 -9.60
CA CYS A 20 2.02 2.50 -8.61
C CYS A 20 1.38 3.89 -8.55
N LEU A 21 2.10 4.94 -8.97
CA LEU A 21 1.59 6.31 -9.01
C LEU A 21 0.69 6.56 -10.23
N THR A 22 0.76 5.75 -11.28
CA THR A 22 0.07 5.99 -12.56
C THR A 22 -1.45 6.12 -12.46
N PRO A 23 -2.18 5.38 -11.60
CA PRO A 23 -3.64 5.51 -11.49
C PRO A 23 -4.11 6.82 -10.84
N PHE A 24 -3.21 7.57 -10.22
CA PHE A 24 -3.50 8.79 -9.47
C PHE A 24 -3.27 10.02 -10.35
N GLY A 25 -4.03 11.09 -10.14
CA GLY A 25 -3.95 12.31 -10.96
C GLY A 25 -4.64 12.25 -12.32
N LEU A 26 -5.16 13.41 -12.75
CA LEU A 26 -5.66 13.63 -14.12
C LEU A 26 -4.56 14.12 -15.06
N LYS A 27 -3.54 14.79 -14.50
CA LYS A 27 -2.34 15.24 -15.20
C LYS A 27 -1.20 14.33 -14.80
N ASP A 28 -0.25 14.15 -15.71
CA ASP A 28 0.98 13.38 -15.47
C ASP A 28 1.97 14.05 -14.51
N ASP A 29 1.56 15.05 -13.75
CA ASP A 29 2.42 15.75 -12.80
C ASP A 29 2.66 14.86 -11.57
N VAL A 30 3.91 14.82 -11.11
CA VAL A 30 4.34 14.20 -9.84
C VAL A 30 5.22 15.17 -9.09
N LEU A 31 4.89 15.39 -7.82
CA LEU A 31 5.70 16.19 -6.92
C LEU A 31 6.71 15.27 -6.23
N ILE A 32 7.97 15.66 -6.24
CA ILE A 32 9.09 14.91 -5.67
C ILE A 32 9.67 15.74 -4.54
N TYR A 33 9.79 15.11 -3.38
CA TYR A 33 10.53 15.61 -2.23
C TYR A 33 11.82 14.80 -2.09
N ILE A 34 12.93 15.48 -1.84
CA ILE A 34 14.24 14.88 -1.61
C ILE A 34 14.77 15.38 -0.29
N ASP A 35 15.16 14.47 0.60
CA ASP A 35 15.69 14.79 1.93
C ASP A 35 16.86 13.86 2.30
N ARG A 36 17.26 13.81 3.57
CA ARG A 36 18.37 12.96 4.03
C ARG A 36 18.03 11.48 4.12
N ASP A 37 16.76 11.13 4.06
CA ASP A 37 16.26 9.78 4.29
C ASP A 37 15.80 9.14 2.98
N GLY A 38 15.47 9.91 1.94
CA GLY A 38 15.24 9.36 0.62
C GLY A 38 14.50 10.28 -0.33
N LEU A 39 13.70 9.67 -1.21
CA LEU A 39 12.84 10.33 -2.18
C LEU A 39 11.39 10.01 -1.88
N SER A 40 10.54 11.03 -1.91
CA SER A 40 9.09 10.87 -1.79
C SER A 40 8.40 11.41 -3.03
N PHE A 41 7.52 10.61 -3.63
CA PHE A 41 6.77 10.95 -4.84
C PHE A 41 5.28 11.05 -4.49
N VAL A 42 4.68 12.20 -4.78
CA VAL A 42 3.30 12.52 -4.40
C VAL A 42 2.47 12.83 -5.64
N ARG A 43 1.30 12.19 -5.70
CA ARG A 43 0.25 12.52 -6.67
C ARG A 43 -1.10 12.59 -5.99
N GLU A 44 -1.96 13.44 -6.50
CA GLU A 44 -3.31 13.65 -5.98
C GLU A 44 -4.33 13.61 -7.12
N ASN A 45 -5.53 13.12 -6.85
CA ASN A 45 -6.64 13.12 -7.81
C ASN A 45 -7.86 13.85 -7.20
N ASN A 46 -8.14 15.04 -7.72
CA ASN A 46 -9.30 15.87 -7.42
C ASN A 46 -9.51 16.16 -5.92
N HIS A 47 -8.45 16.24 -5.10
CA HIS A 47 -8.54 16.38 -3.64
C HIS A 47 -9.35 15.26 -2.93
N VAL A 48 -9.65 14.15 -3.62
CA VAL A 48 -10.41 13.01 -3.07
C VAL A 48 -9.47 11.88 -2.65
N ILE A 49 -8.34 11.73 -3.33
CA ILE A 49 -7.38 10.66 -3.07
C ILE A 49 -5.96 11.15 -3.35
N LYS A 50 -5.05 10.88 -2.42
CA LYS A 50 -3.62 11.18 -2.49
C LYS A 50 -2.83 9.88 -2.36
N ILE A 51 -1.76 9.76 -3.14
CA ILE A 51 -0.75 8.72 -2.98
C ILE A 51 0.60 9.38 -2.68
N GLN A 52 1.34 8.79 -1.75
CA GLN A 52 2.71 9.11 -1.45
C GLN A 52 3.52 7.81 -1.48
N LEU A 53 4.50 7.76 -2.38
CA LEU A 53 5.47 6.68 -2.50
C LEU A 53 6.77 7.13 -1.85
N LEU A 54 7.32 6.34 -0.93
CA LEU A 54 8.59 6.62 -0.27
C LEU A 54 9.63 5.58 -0.73
N LEU A 55 10.74 6.08 -1.24
CA LEU A 55 11.93 5.31 -1.59
C LEU A 55 13.06 5.76 -0.69
N SER A 56 13.46 4.92 0.24
CA SER A 56 14.51 5.27 1.18
C SER A 56 15.90 5.23 0.56
N LYS A 57 16.85 5.95 1.15
CA LYS A 57 18.25 6.01 0.72
C LYS A 57 18.92 4.65 0.63
N GLU A 58 18.48 3.66 1.42
CA GLU A 58 19.01 2.30 1.40
C GLU A 58 18.70 1.54 0.11
N LEU A 59 17.76 2.02 -0.72
CA LEU A 59 17.49 1.49 -2.06
C LEU A 59 18.57 1.89 -3.09
N PHE A 60 19.42 2.86 -2.73
CA PHE A 60 20.43 3.44 -3.60
C PHE A 60 21.82 2.87 -3.26
N THR A 61 22.61 2.61 -4.30
CA THR A 61 24.03 2.22 -4.16
C THR A 61 24.86 3.39 -3.63
N SER A 62 24.48 4.62 -3.98
CA SER A 62 25.02 5.85 -3.42
C SER A 62 23.89 6.86 -3.19
N TYR A 63 23.95 7.60 -2.09
CA TYR A 63 22.98 8.65 -1.80
C TYR A 63 23.70 9.82 -1.13
N GLN A 64 23.71 10.96 -1.81
CA GLN A 64 24.34 12.20 -1.37
C GLN A 64 23.29 13.29 -1.35
N TYR A 65 22.93 13.71 -0.15
CA TYR A 65 22.10 14.88 0.08
C TYR A 65 22.97 15.94 0.79
N PRO A 66 22.91 17.22 0.40
CA PRO A 66 23.81 18.21 0.95
C PRO A 66 23.48 18.50 2.42
N ASP A 67 24.52 18.71 3.22
CA ASP A 67 24.36 18.92 4.66
C ASP A 67 23.78 20.30 5.00
N GLU A 68 23.04 20.38 6.12
CA GLU A 68 22.40 21.61 6.63
C GLU A 68 23.39 22.77 6.82
N GLU A 69 24.67 22.50 7.07
CA GLU A 69 25.69 23.54 7.22
C GLU A 69 25.99 24.29 5.90
N GLU A 70 25.75 23.68 4.74
CA GLU A 70 25.87 24.34 3.42
C GLU A 70 24.63 25.13 3.02
N PHE A 71 23.51 24.88 3.69
CA PHE A 71 22.25 25.60 3.56
C PHE A 71 22.13 26.56 4.74
N GLY A 72 22.93 27.64 4.74
CA GLY A 72 22.89 28.66 5.78
C GLY A 72 21.46 28.95 6.26
N ASP A 73 21.29 28.95 7.59
CA ASP A 73 20.03 29.13 8.30
C ASP A 73 19.09 30.09 7.54
N GLU A 74 17.81 29.71 7.41
CA GLU A 74 16.71 30.50 6.85
C GLU A 74 16.44 30.32 5.33
N ARG A 75 16.11 29.10 4.89
CA ARG A 75 15.11 28.96 3.82
C ARG A 75 13.75 28.75 4.45
N VAL A 76 13.12 29.88 4.74
CA VAL A 76 11.72 29.98 5.08
C VAL A 76 10.95 29.87 3.76
N ASP A 77 10.04 28.91 3.62
CA ASP A 77 9.13 28.90 2.48
C ASP A 77 8.18 30.12 2.53
N ALA A 78 7.28 30.25 1.55
CA ALA A 78 6.36 31.39 1.49
C ALA A 78 5.47 31.52 2.75
N ASP A 79 5.38 30.44 3.55
CA ASP A 79 4.49 30.30 4.68
C ASP A 79 5.19 30.39 6.05
N GLY A 80 6.52 30.49 6.10
CA GLY A 80 7.23 30.65 7.38
C GLY A 80 8.01 29.42 7.84
N ASP A 81 7.99 28.32 7.08
CA ASP A 81 8.53 27.03 7.53
C ASP A 81 9.95 26.76 7.02
N LEU A 82 10.77 26.15 7.88
CA LEU A 82 12.15 25.76 7.57
C LEU A 82 12.13 24.66 6.49
N GLN A 83 12.61 24.98 5.29
CA GLN A 83 12.63 24.04 4.17
C GLN A 83 13.78 23.04 4.30
N SER A 84 13.54 21.94 4.99
CA SER A 84 14.51 20.85 5.20
C SER A 84 14.69 19.93 3.99
N CYS A 85 13.87 20.06 2.95
CA CYS A 85 13.85 19.20 1.78
C CYS A 85 13.87 19.97 0.45
N MET A 86 14.48 19.39 -0.59
CA MET A 86 14.33 19.87 -1.96
C MET A 86 12.97 19.42 -2.52
N LYS A 87 12.29 20.33 -3.22
CA LYS A 87 10.99 20.07 -3.85
C LYS A 87 11.07 20.33 -5.36
N LEU A 88 10.56 19.41 -6.18
CA LEU A 88 10.45 19.59 -7.63
C LEU A 88 9.22 18.88 -8.21
N CYS A 89 8.69 19.37 -9.32
CA CYS A 89 7.58 18.73 -10.02
C CYS A 89 8.00 18.35 -11.44
N VAL A 90 7.71 17.12 -11.87
CA VAL A 90 8.03 16.62 -13.22
C VAL A 90 6.87 15.80 -13.79
N LYS A 91 6.97 15.41 -15.06
CA LYS A 91 6.01 14.51 -15.70
C LYS A 91 6.38 13.05 -15.42
N ILE A 92 5.53 12.31 -14.71
CA ILE A 92 5.77 10.90 -14.35
C ILE A 92 5.97 10.00 -15.57
N ASN A 93 5.24 10.25 -16.66
CA ASN A 93 5.39 9.46 -17.88
C ASN A 93 6.79 9.60 -18.47
N HIS A 94 7.40 10.79 -18.38
CA HIS A 94 8.76 10.98 -18.88
C HIS A 94 9.79 10.18 -18.07
N LEU A 95 9.62 10.12 -16.73
CA LEU A 95 10.44 9.27 -15.87
C LEU A 95 10.25 7.80 -16.21
N LEU A 96 9.00 7.36 -16.33
CA LEU A 96 8.67 5.97 -16.64
C LEU A 96 9.19 5.55 -18.01
N ASP A 97 9.10 6.40 -19.04
CA ASP A 97 9.57 6.09 -20.38
C ASP A 97 11.07 5.81 -20.38
N SER A 98 11.88 6.68 -19.77
CA SER A 98 13.34 6.48 -19.74
C SER A 98 13.75 5.27 -18.93
N VAL A 99 13.17 5.06 -17.74
CA VAL A 99 13.53 3.89 -16.93
C VAL A 99 13.06 2.59 -17.59
N ASN A 100 11.87 2.56 -18.22
CA ASN A 100 11.37 1.37 -18.91
C ASN A 100 12.16 1.00 -20.17
N ILE A 101 12.76 1.97 -20.87
CA ILE A 101 13.63 1.69 -22.01
C ILE A 101 14.90 1.00 -21.50
N MET A 102 15.49 1.53 -20.44
CA MET A 102 16.76 1.03 -19.88
C MET A 102 16.60 -0.29 -19.14
N SER A 103 15.47 -0.52 -18.47
CA SER A 103 15.21 -1.77 -17.73
C SER A 103 15.00 -2.99 -18.64
N LYS A 104 14.91 -2.81 -19.96
CA LYS A 104 14.73 -3.91 -20.94
C LYS A 104 16.05 -4.48 -21.46
N ASN A 105 17.19 -3.84 -21.18
CA ASN A 105 18.49 -4.41 -21.46
C ASN A 105 18.79 -5.48 -20.40
N VAL A 106 18.49 -6.74 -20.73
CA VAL A 106 18.63 -7.89 -19.82
C VAL A 106 20.09 -8.37 -19.74
N ASP A 107 20.90 -8.03 -20.74
CA ASP A 107 22.26 -8.57 -20.89
C ASP A 107 23.33 -7.80 -20.09
N ASP A 108 23.03 -6.56 -19.65
CA ASP A 108 23.95 -5.70 -18.92
C ASP A 108 23.30 -5.10 -17.66
N ILE A 109 24.10 -4.89 -16.61
CA ILE A 109 23.68 -4.14 -15.42
C ILE A 109 23.77 -2.66 -15.76
N VAL A 110 22.62 -1.99 -15.80
CA VAL A 110 22.52 -0.54 -15.99
C VAL A 110 22.46 0.15 -14.63
N GLU A 111 23.42 1.04 -14.36
CA GLU A 111 23.36 1.97 -13.23
C GLU A 111 22.58 3.22 -13.65
N CYS A 112 21.71 3.71 -12.77
CA CYS A 112 20.99 4.97 -12.95
C CYS A 112 21.37 5.95 -11.84
N THR A 113 21.90 7.10 -12.23
CA THR A 113 22.25 8.21 -11.35
C THR A 113 21.26 9.34 -11.54
N LEU A 114 20.61 9.75 -10.46
CA LEU A 114 19.66 10.85 -10.38
C LEU A 114 20.37 12.07 -9.80
N THR A 115 20.23 13.24 -10.42
CA THR A 115 20.83 14.48 -9.91
C THR A 115 19.87 15.66 -9.94
N TYR A 116 19.96 16.54 -8.94
CA TYR A 116 19.18 17.77 -8.86
C TYR A 116 19.93 18.91 -8.15
N ASP A 117 20.01 20.07 -8.81
CA ASP A 117 20.72 21.27 -8.30
C ASP A 117 19.78 22.31 -7.63
N GLY A 118 18.53 21.93 -7.34
CA GLY A 118 17.56 22.81 -6.71
C GLY A 118 16.72 23.65 -7.68
N HIS A 119 15.98 24.61 -7.11
CA HIS A 119 14.92 25.32 -7.81
C HIS A 119 15.36 25.96 -9.14
N GLY A 120 14.65 25.65 -10.22
CA GLY A 120 14.92 26.16 -11.57
C GLY A 120 15.91 25.33 -12.38
N SER A 121 16.58 24.36 -11.77
CA SER A 121 17.45 23.39 -12.45
C SER A 121 16.63 22.20 -12.96
N PRO A 122 17.07 21.51 -14.04
CA PRO A 122 16.42 20.28 -14.48
C PRO A 122 16.65 19.13 -13.49
N PHE A 123 15.76 18.16 -13.51
CA PHE A 123 15.99 16.85 -12.90
C PHE A 123 16.65 15.93 -13.94
N ILE A 124 17.80 15.36 -13.61
CA ILE A 124 18.62 14.64 -14.59
C ILE A 124 18.74 13.17 -14.17
N LEU A 125 18.57 12.28 -15.15
CA LEU A 125 18.84 10.86 -15.02
C LEU A 125 19.98 10.51 -15.97
N ILE A 126 21.02 9.84 -15.45
CA ILE A 126 22.15 9.34 -16.21
C ILE A 126 22.13 7.82 -16.10
N PHE A 127 22.01 7.14 -17.22
CA PHE A 127 22.04 5.68 -17.32
C PHE A 127 23.38 5.25 -17.89
N GLU A 128 24.08 4.36 -17.20
CA GLU A 128 25.40 3.89 -17.59
C GLU A 128 25.44 2.35 -17.59
N ASP A 129 25.88 1.78 -18.70
CA ASP A 129 26.27 0.37 -18.81
C ASP A 129 27.75 0.25 -19.20
N SER A 130 28.21 -0.96 -19.53
CA SER A 130 29.64 -1.20 -19.86
C SER A 130 30.13 -0.46 -21.12
N PHE A 131 29.23 0.07 -21.96
CA PHE A 131 29.55 0.60 -23.28
C PHE A 131 28.91 1.96 -23.59
N ILE A 132 27.78 2.29 -22.95
CA ILE A 132 26.92 3.43 -23.29
C ILE A 132 26.59 4.22 -22.03
N GLU A 133 26.70 5.55 -22.14
CA GLU A 133 26.15 6.52 -21.19
C GLU A 133 25.03 7.29 -21.89
N GLU A 134 23.84 7.30 -21.29
CA GLU A 134 22.69 8.08 -21.74
C GLU A 134 22.27 9.08 -20.65
N ARG A 135 22.19 10.36 -21.01
CA ARG A 135 21.77 11.43 -20.11
C ARG A 135 20.44 12.01 -20.57
N VAL A 136 19.47 12.03 -19.66
CA VAL A 136 18.13 12.57 -19.88
C VAL A 136 17.89 13.73 -18.91
N GLU A 137 17.44 14.86 -19.43
CA GLU A 137 17.15 16.06 -18.64
C GLU A 137 15.65 16.38 -18.68
N TYR A 138 15.01 16.47 -17.51
CA TYR A 138 13.60 16.81 -17.37
C TYR A 138 13.43 18.21 -16.80
N SER A 139 12.66 19.04 -17.51
CA SER A 139 12.26 20.35 -17.01
C SER A 139 11.40 20.21 -15.75
N THR A 140 11.74 20.98 -14.72
CA THR A 140 10.92 21.09 -13.51
C THR A 140 9.80 22.10 -13.71
N LEU A 141 8.58 21.72 -13.35
CA LEU A 141 7.38 22.54 -13.45
C LEU A 141 7.20 23.39 -12.19
N LEU A 142 6.63 24.58 -12.35
CA LEU A 142 6.09 25.33 -11.22
C LEU A 142 4.87 24.58 -10.67
N PHE A 143 4.83 24.44 -9.36
CA PHE A 143 3.73 23.79 -8.65
C PHE A 143 3.27 24.71 -7.52
N ASN A 144 1.97 24.68 -7.26
CA ASN A 144 1.47 25.08 -5.95
C ASN A 144 1.59 23.83 -5.09
N ASP A 145 2.17 23.94 -3.89
CA ASP A 145 2.30 22.80 -2.98
C ASP A 145 0.95 22.06 -2.89
N PHE A 146 0.99 20.72 -2.94
CA PHE A 146 -0.17 19.93 -2.54
C PHE A 146 -0.30 20.16 -1.04
N ASP A 147 -1.05 21.18 -0.69
CA ASP A 147 -1.10 21.69 0.67
C ASP A 147 -1.75 20.62 1.55
N SER A 148 -0.88 19.81 2.17
CA SER A 148 -1.25 18.52 2.79
C SER A 148 -2.21 18.74 3.96
N ASN A 149 -2.14 19.93 4.55
CA ASN A 149 -2.93 20.36 5.70
C ASN A 149 -4.23 21.07 5.31
N VAL A 150 -4.36 21.56 4.07
CA VAL A 150 -5.56 22.31 3.64
C VAL A 150 -6.63 21.40 3.06
N ASN A 151 -6.24 20.25 2.50
CA ASN A 151 -7.17 19.39 1.76
C ASN A 151 -7.89 18.32 2.63
N GLY A 152 -7.58 18.23 3.93
CA GLY A 152 -8.24 17.31 4.87
C GLY A 152 -7.98 15.81 4.62
N LEU A 153 -7.13 15.44 3.66
CA LEU A 153 -6.72 14.06 3.36
C LEU A 153 -5.64 13.57 4.34
N GLN A 154 -5.88 13.77 5.64
CA GLN A 154 -5.00 13.34 6.71
C GLN A 154 -5.80 12.52 7.70
N LEU A 155 -5.31 11.31 7.97
CA LEU A 155 -5.92 10.41 8.94
C LEU A 155 -5.76 10.98 10.36
N ALA A 156 -6.87 11.14 11.08
CA ALA A 156 -6.87 11.46 12.50
C ALA A 156 -6.47 10.23 13.33
N LYS A 157 -5.17 10.10 13.63
CA LYS A 157 -4.59 8.94 14.34
C LYS A 157 -5.16 8.69 15.74
N ASP A 158 -5.70 9.73 16.37
CA ASP A 158 -6.31 9.65 17.69
C ASP A 158 -7.81 9.30 17.64
N GLU A 159 -8.39 9.23 16.44
CA GLU A 159 -9.82 9.00 16.22
C GLU A 159 -10.08 7.82 15.27
N ILE A 160 -9.23 6.81 15.30
CA ILE A 160 -9.39 5.60 14.48
C ILE A 160 -10.65 4.85 14.93
N VAL A 161 -11.44 4.40 13.95
CA VAL A 161 -12.64 3.57 14.14
C VAL A 161 -12.48 2.16 13.59
N PHE A 162 -11.54 1.95 12.67
CA PHE A 162 -11.30 0.67 12.01
C PHE A 162 -9.82 0.51 11.66
N GLU A 163 -9.26 -0.66 11.96
CA GLU A 163 -7.93 -1.06 11.56
C GLU A 163 -7.92 -2.51 11.06
N CYS A 164 -7.27 -2.77 9.91
CA CYS A 164 -7.15 -4.11 9.35
C CYS A 164 -5.80 -4.29 8.66
N ILE A 165 -5.06 -5.34 9.01
CA ILE A 165 -3.84 -5.77 8.30
C ILE A 165 -4.19 -7.02 7.51
N ILE A 166 -4.04 -6.94 6.19
CA ILE A 166 -4.36 -8.02 5.24
C ILE A 166 -3.21 -8.29 4.27
N LYS A 167 -3.07 -9.56 3.88
CA LYS A 167 -2.14 -10.00 2.85
C LYS A 167 -2.49 -9.43 1.47
N GLY A 168 -1.49 -8.88 0.77
CA GLY A 168 -1.68 -8.16 -0.49
C GLY A 168 -2.29 -9.00 -1.62
N ASP A 169 -1.86 -10.26 -1.78
CA ASP A 169 -2.37 -11.16 -2.83
C ASP A 169 -3.89 -11.39 -2.78
N THR A 170 -4.41 -11.56 -1.56
CA THR A 170 -5.82 -11.84 -1.29
C THR A 170 -6.66 -10.59 -1.58
N LEU A 171 -6.18 -9.43 -1.13
CA LEU A 171 -6.83 -8.16 -1.42
C LEU A 171 -6.79 -7.83 -2.91
N TYR A 172 -5.65 -8.06 -3.59
CA TYR A 172 -5.51 -7.84 -5.03
C TYR A 172 -6.56 -8.65 -5.82
N ASN A 173 -6.70 -9.93 -5.50
CA ASN A 173 -7.67 -10.80 -6.16
C ASN A 173 -9.11 -10.32 -5.93
N ALA A 174 -9.47 -9.94 -4.71
CA ALA A 174 -10.78 -9.37 -4.40
C ALA A 174 -11.05 -8.09 -5.21
N LEU A 175 -10.10 -7.14 -5.24
CA LEU A 175 -10.24 -5.89 -6.00
C LEU A 175 -10.33 -6.15 -7.52
N LYS A 176 -9.58 -7.13 -8.02
CA LYS A 176 -9.63 -7.53 -9.44
C LYS A 176 -11.01 -8.09 -9.80
N GLU A 177 -11.58 -8.97 -8.98
CA GLU A 177 -12.92 -9.51 -9.19
C GLU A 177 -13.97 -8.39 -9.21
N LEU A 178 -13.88 -7.42 -8.29
CA LEU A 178 -14.78 -6.27 -8.25
C LEU A 178 -14.71 -5.40 -9.52
N LYS A 179 -13.51 -5.25 -10.09
CA LYS A 179 -13.31 -4.56 -11.36
C LYS A 179 -13.93 -5.33 -12.51
N GLU A 180 -13.76 -6.65 -12.56
CA GLU A 180 -14.30 -7.51 -13.61
C GLU A 180 -15.83 -7.52 -13.64
N ILE A 181 -16.48 -7.42 -12.49
CA ILE A 181 -17.96 -7.31 -12.40
C ILE A 181 -18.49 -5.88 -12.62
N GLY A 182 -17.62 -4.90 -12.90
CA GLY A 182 -18.04 -3.52 -13.18
C GLY A 182 -18.59 -2.79 -11.96
N CYS A 183 -18.05 -3.05 -10.77
CA CYS A 183 -18.43 -2.37 -9.54
C CYS A 183 -18.29 -0.84 -9.68
N LYS A 184 -19.31 -0.08 -9.26
CA LYS A 184 -19.27 1.39 -9.20
C LYS A 184 -19.21 1.92 -7.78
N GLN A 185 -19.92 1.26 -6.86
CA GLN A 185 -20.05 1.63 -5.46
C GLN A 185 -19.50 0.50 -4.59
N CYS A 186 -18.55 0.85 -3.73
CA CYS A 186 -17.83 -0.09 -2.88
C CYS A 186 -18.06 0.25 -1.40
N TYR A 187 -18.41 -0.75 -0.59
CA TYR A 187 -18.48 -0.62 0.85
C TYR A 187 -17.44 -1.52 1.49
N LEU A 188 -16.65 -0.95 2.41
CA LEU A 188 -15.79 -1.72 3.31
C LEU A 188 -16.59 -1.99 4.57
N TYR A 189 -16.94 -3.25 4.82
CA TYR A 189 -17.68 -3.69 5.98
C TYR A 189 -16.75 -4.44 6.93
N ALA A 190 -16.69 -4.01 8.19
CA ALA A 190 -15.99 -4.72 9.24
C ALA A 190 -16.91 -4.91 10.45
N LYS A 191 -16.85 -6.09 11.06
CA LYS A 191 -17.48 -6.37 12.36
C LYS A 191 -16.57 -7.31 13.13
N THR A 192 -16.28 -7.01 14.39
CA THR A 192 -15.51 -7.88 15.29
C THR A 192 -16.44 -8.47 16.34
N SER A 193 -16.08 -9.65 16.85
CA SER A 193 -16.74 -10.28 18.00
C SER A 193 -15.76 -10.36 19.16
N GLU A 194 -16.24 -10.23 20.40
CA GLU A 194 -15.44 -10.39 21.61
C GLU A 194 -14.74 -11.77 21.65
N THR A 195 -15.38 -12.79 21.08
CA THR A 195 -14.82 -14.15 20.98
C THR A 195 -13.86 -14.35 19.80
N GLY A 196 -13.77 -13.37 18.89
CA GLY A 196 -12.96 -13.41 17.67
C GLY A 196 -13.48 -14.33 16.55
N HIS A 197 -14.31 -15.32 16.85
CA HIS A 197 -14.76 -16.35 15.90
C HIS A 197 -15.72 -15.86 14.81
N GLU A 198 -16.45 -14.78 15.09
CA GLU A 198 -17.42 -14.19 14.14
C GLU A 198 -16.92 -12.86 13.54
N SER A 199 -15.63 -12.54 13.71
CA SER A 199 -15.07 -11.35 13.09
C SER A 199 -15.07 -11.49 11.57
N VAL A 200 -15.52 -10.45 10.87
CA VAL A 200 -15.73 -10.42 9.43
C VAL A 200 -15.18 -9.10 8.89
N PHE A 201 -14.37 -9.21 7.84
CA PHE A 201 -14.07 -8.11 6.95
C PHE A 201 -14.54 -8.48 5.54
N ALA A 202 -15.32 -7.61 4.93
CA ALA A 202 -15.94 -7.85 3.63
C ALA A 202 -15.92 -6.59 2.77
N ILE A 203 -15.80 -6.80 1.46
CA ILE A 203 -15.98 -5.76 0.45
C ILE A 203 -17.31 -6.02 -0.25
N ILE A 204 -18.20 -5.04 -0.20
CA ILE A 204 -19.54 -5.13 -0.78
C ILE A 204 -19.60 -4.22 -2.00
N ALA A 205 -19.97 -4.78 -3.14
CA ALA A 205 -20.18 -4.04 -4.37
C ALA A 205 -21.67 -3.86 -4.63
N LYS A 206 -22.07 -2.63 -4.93
CA LYS A 206 -23.41 -2.27 -5.36
C LYS A 206 -23.41 -1.90 -6.84
N SER A 207 -24.33 -2.54 -7.57
CA SER A 207 -24.63 -2.26 -8.97
C SER A 207 -26.14 -2.10 -9.17
N ASP A 208 -26.56 -1.79 -10.38
CA ASP A 208 -27.98 -1.65 -10.73
C ASP A 208 -28.78 -2.96 -10.53
N LEU A 209 -28.09 -4.12 -10.51
CA LEU A 209 -28.68 -5.44 -10.27
C LEU A 209 -28.79 -5.80 -8.77
N GLY A 210 -28.25 -4.97 -7.88
CA GLY A 210 -28.24 -5.18 -6.44
C GLY A 210 -26.84 -5.30 -5.85
N PHE A 211 -26.78 -5.89 -4.65
CA PHE A 211 -25.55 -6.07 -3.89
C PHE A 211 -24.88 -7.41 -4.15
N SER A 212 -23.56 -7.38 -4.18
CA SER A 212 -22.69 -8.55 -4.14
C SER A 212 -21.64 -8.32 -3.05
N LYS A 213 -21.07 -9.38 -2.49
CA LYS A 213 -20.07 -9.25 -1.43
C LYS A 213 -18.98 -10.30 -1.54
N ILE A 214 -17.78 -9.89 -1.20
CA ILE A 214 -16.60 -10.72 -1.04
C ILE A 214 -16.24 -10.69 0.44
N ILE A 215 -16.41 -11.82 1.12
CA ILE A 215 -16.00 -11.97 2.51
C ILE A 215 -14.55 -12.43 2.51
N LEU A 216 -13.67 -11.65 3.13
CA LEU A 216 -12.26 -12.00 3.18
C LEU A 216 -12.02 -13.09 4.24
N PRO A 217 -11.16 -14.09 3.96
CA PRO A 217 -10.95 -15.19 4.89
C PRO A 217 -10.41 -14.70 6.23
N ASN A 218 -11.16 -14.94 7.30
CA ASN A 218 -10.72 -14.64 8.67
C ASN A 218 -9.79 -15.76 9.20
N ASN A 219 -8.58 -15.81 8.66
CA ASN A 219 -7.49 -16.60 9.22
C ASN A 219 -6.26 -15.71 9.41
N ARG A 220 -5.44 -15.99 10.43
CA ARG A 220 -4.29 -15.14 10.79
C ARG A 220 -3.20 -15.07 9.70
N SER A 221 -3.17 -16.01 8.77
CA SER A 221 -2.26 -15.99 7.62
C SER A 221 -2.68 -15.03 6.50
N ILE A 222 -3.93 -14.56 6.53
CA ILE A 222 -4.49 -13.63 5.54
C ILE A 222 -4.85 -12.30 6.21
N ILE A 223 -5.59 -12.33 7.31
CA ILE A 223 -5.92 -11.16 8.12
C ILE A 223 -5.13 -11.25 9.42
N GLU A 224 -4.05 -10.48 9.51
CA GLU A 224 -3.16 -10.48 10.68
C GLU A 224 -3.76 -9.70 11.85
N LYS A 225 -4.51 -8.64 11.55
CA LYS A 225 -5.20 -7.78 12.53
C LYS A 225 -6.54 -7.33 11.96
N LEU A 226 -7.56 -7.31 12.81
CA LEU A 226 -8.87 -6.71 12.51
C LEU A 226 -9.46 -6.18 13.81
N GLU A 227 -9.45 -4.85 13.97
CA GLU A 227 -9.91 -4.16 15.17
C GLU A 227 -10.87 -3.04 14.79
N ILE A 228 -11.87 -2.84 15.65
CA ILE A 228 -12.86 -1.78 15.55
C ILE A 228 -12.83 -1.03 16.87
N TYR A 229 -12.86 0.29 16.81
CA TYR A 229 -12.76 1.15 17.98
C TYR A 229 -13.97 2.07 18.09
N LYS A 230 -14.15 2.68 19.26
CA LYS A 230 -15.20 3.68 19.50
C LYS A 230 -14.93 5.05 18.88
N GLY A 231 -13.80 5.22 18.18
CA GLY A 231 -13.32 6.51 17.66
C GLY A 231 -12.36 7.24 18.59
N ASP A 232 -11.74 6.53 19.53
CA ASP A 232 -10.69 7.02 20.44
C ASP A 232 -9.37 6.25 20.26
N SER A 233 -9.24 5.49 19.17
CA SER A 233 -8.10 4.63 18.82
C SER A 233 -7.69 3.57 19.85
N THR A 234 -8.41 3.42 20.96
CA THR A 234 -7.97 2.63 22.11
C THR A 234 -9.05 1.71 22.65
N THR A 235 -10.31 2.16 22.67
CA THR A 235 -11.41 1.35 23.19
C THR A 235 -11.99 0.48 22.09
N LEU A 236 -11.76 -0.83 22.19
CA LEU A 236 -12.35 -1.81 21.28
C LEU A 236 -13.88 -1.82 21.36
N LEU A 237 -14.49 -1.95 20.19
CA LEU A 237 -15.93 -2.08 20.01
C LEU A 237 -16.20 -3.44 19.36
N TYR A 238 -17.14 -4.18 19.95
CA TYR A 238 -17.57 -5.48 19.45
C TYR A 238 -19.03 -5.43 19.02
N ASP A 239 -19.37 -6.35 18.12
CA ASP A 239 -20.72 -6.60 17.63
C ASP A 239 -21.42 -5.42 16.95
N THR A 240 -20.70 -4.32 16.73
CA THR A 240 -21.16 -3.13 16.01
C THR A 240 -20.34 -3.00 14.73
N PRO A 241 -20.99 -2.97 13.55
CA PRO A 241 -20.27 -2.88 12.30
C PRO A 241 -19.75 -1.45 12.05
N VAL A 242 -18.60 -1.37 11.40
CA VAL A 242 -18.12 -0.14 10.75
C VAL A 242 -18.24 -0.33 9.25
N VAL A 243 -18.81 0.67 8.57
CA VAL A 243 -19.03 0.65 7.13
C VAL A 243 -18.49 1.93 6.51
N GLY A 244 -17.43 1.81 5.70
CA GLY A 244 -16.95 2.90 4.86
C GLY A 244 -17.54 2.81 3.45
N PHE A 245 -17.95 3.94 2.87
CA PHE A 245 -18.55 3.99 1.53
C PHE A 245 -17.68 4.77 0.54
N PHE A 246 -17.28 4.12 -0.56
CA PHE A 246 -16.32 4.65 -1.52
C PHE A 246 -16.81 4.51 -2.97
N ASP A 247 -16.37 5.44 -3.81
CA ASP A 247 -16.40 5.24 -5.26
C ASP A 247 -15.38 4.15 -5.63
N PHE A 248 -15.82 3.14 -6.38
CA PHE A 248 -14.93 2.04 -6.73
C PHE A 248 -13.78 2.48 -7.63
N ASN A 249 -13.89 3.56 -8.40
CA ASN A 249 -12.75 4.07 -9.17
C ASN A 249 -11.65 4.62 -8.25
N SER A 250 -11.98 5.12 -7.06
CA SER A 250 -10.97 5.52 -6.07
C SER A 250 -10.31 4.30 -5.44
N ILE A 251 -11.11 3.28 -5.09
CA ILE A 251 -10.58 2.01 -4.56
C ILE A 251 -9.74 1.26 -5.61
N ASP A 252 -10.16 1.17 -6.88
CA ASP A 252 -9.41 0.46 -7.93
C ASP A 252 -8.01 1.07 -8.19
N LYS A 253 -7.80 2.36 -7.88
CA LYS A 253 -6.48 3.00 -8.03
C LYS A 253 -5.42 2.34 -7.16
N ILE A 254 -5.78 1.82 -5.99
CA ILE A 254 -4.81 1.17 -5.09
C ILE A 254 -4.37 -0.20 -5.63
N ARG A 255 -5.10 -0.78 -6.59
CA ARG A 255 -4.90 -2.18 -7.02
C ARG A 255 -3.50 -2.44 -7.58
N LEU A 256 -2.86 -1.47 -8.27
CA LEU A 256 -1.48 -1.64 -8.73
C LEU A 256 -0.49 -1.72 -7.56
N SER A 257 -0.66 -0.87 -6.55
CA SER A 257 0.14 -0.90 -5.33
C SER A 257 -0.10 -2.19 -4.52
N VAL A 258 -1.35 -2.62 -4.40
CA VAL A 258 -1.70 -3.88 -3.69
C VAL A 258 -1.15 -5.10 -4.41
N LYS A 259 -1.00 -5.07 -5.74
CA LYS A 259 -0.43 -6.17 -6.53
C LYS A 259 0.99 -6.55 -6.07
N ILE A 260 1.78 -5.58 -5.65
CA ILE A 260 3.17 -5.77 -5.22
C ILE A 260 3.31 -5.89 -3.70
N ALA A 261 2.20 -5.84 -2.97
CA ALA A 261 2.20 -5.76 -1.52
C ALA A 261 2.40 -7.14 -0.87
N SER A 262 3.28 -7.21 0.12
CA SER A 262 3.29 -8.28 1.12
C SER A 262 2.12 -8.10 2.08
N LYS A 263 1.98 -6.87 2.60
CA LYS A 263 0.97 -6.48 3.58
C LYS A 263 0.32 -5.15 3.22
N VAL A 264 -0.95 -5.05 3.53
CA VAL A 264 -1.76 -3.84 3.38
C VAL A 264 -2.45 -3.56 4.71
N LEU A 265 -2.24 -2.37 5.23
CA LEU A 265 -2.86 -1.86 6.44
C LEU A 265 -3.92 -0.83 6.03
N PHE A 266 -5.18 -1.13 6.34
CA PHE A 266 -6.27 -0.18 6.29
C PHE A 266 -6.46 0.45 7.67
N ARG A 267 -6.59 1.78 7.69
CA ARG A 267 -7.07 2.53 8.85
C ARG A 267 -8.14 3.51 8.41
N MET A 268 -9.23 3.60 9.15
CA MET A 268 -10.26 4.61 8.92
C MET A 268 -10.53 5.36 10.21
N ASP A 269 -10.66 6.68 10.11
CA ASP A 269 -11.00 7.55 11.24
C ASP A 269 -12.49 7.90 11.31
N ALA A 270 -12.87 8.60 12.38
CA ALA A 270 -14.23 9.05 12.62
C ALA A 270 -14.75 10.02 11.53
N GLN A 271 -13.84 10.75 10.86
CA GLN A 271 -14.11 11.66 9.75
C GLN A 271 -14.28 10.94 8.40
N GLN A 272 -14.18 9.61 8.38
CA GLN A 272 -14.29 8.77 7.19
C GLN A 272 -13.16 8.99 6.18
N VAL A 273 -11.97 9.37 6.65
CA VAL A 273 -10.74 9.28 5.87
C VAL A 273 -10.21 7.86 6.00
N LEU A 274 -10.00 7.21 4.85
CA LEU A 274 -9.33 5.91 4.77
C LEU A 274 -7.87 6.12 4.41
N SER A 275 -6.98 5.66 5.27
CA SER A 275 -5.56 5.45 4.97
C SER A 275 -5.30 3.99 4.60
N VAL A 276 -4.48 3.81 3.56
CA VAL A 276 -4.02 2.52 3.07
C VAL A 276 -2.50 2.55 3.03
N ASN A 277 -1.86 1.88 3.98
CA ASN A 277 -0.41 1.72 4.00
C ASN A 277 -0.03 0.39 3.37
N ILE A 278 0.86 0.42 2.41
CA ILE A 278 1.26 -0.73 1.61
C ILE A 278 2.75 -0.96 1.79
N LEU A 279 3.08 -2.20 2.15
CA LEU A 279 4.44 -2.70 2.26
C LEU A 279 4.74 -3.63 1.10
N SER A 280 5.81 -3.37 0.35
CA SER A 280 6.35 -4.34 -0.60
C SER A 280 7.77 -4.71 -0.16
N GLN A 281 7.97 -6.00 0.12
CA GLN A 281 9.31 -6.54 0.36
C GLN A 281 9.98 -6.77 -0.99
N THR A 282 11.30 -6.62 -1.05
CA THR A 282 12.08 -6.69 -2.29
C THR A 282 11.95 -8.03 -3.03
N GLU A 283 11.64 -9.12 -2.32
CA GLU A 283 11.42 -10.43 -2.97
C GLU A 283 10.09 -10.49 -3.74
N ASP A 284 9.06 -9.75 -3.32
CA ASP A 284 7.72 -9.79 -3.94
C ASP A 284 7.68 -9.13 -5.32
N VAL A 285 8.54 -8.12 -5.54
CA VAL A 285 8.65 -7.41 -6.83
C VAL A 285 9.04 -8.38 -7.95
N LEU A 286 9.99 -9.30 -7.67
CA LEU A 286 10.50 -10.29 -8.61
C LEU A 286 9.47 -11.40 -8.95
N VAL A 287 8.54 -11.70 -8.04
CA VAL A 287 7.53 -12.77 -8.20
C VAL A 287 6.37 -12.36 -9.11
N SER A 288 6.22 -11.07 -9.41
CA SER A 288 5.13 -10.55 -10.26
C SER A 288 5.23 -10.91 -11.77
N LYS A 289 6.28 -11.66 -12.18
CA LYS A 289 6.46 -12.20 -13.54
C LYS A 289 5.65 -13.50 -13.74
N PRO A 290 4.98 -13.70 -14.90
CA PRO A 290 4.34 -14.97 -15.22
C PRO A 290 5.39 -16.10 -15.33
N ARG A 291 5.16 -17.20 -14.62
CA ARG A 291 6.00 -18.42 -14.51
C ARG A 291 6.13 -19.25 -15.80
N ASN A 292 6.37 -18.62 -16.95
CA ASN A 292 6.41 -19.29 -18.26
C ASN A 292 7.76 -19.22 -18.96
N ASP A 293 8.88 -19.46 -18.26
CA ASP A 293 10.15 -19.76 -18.93
C ASP A 293 10.77 -21.07 -18.42
N PRO A 294 11.04 -22.05 -19.30
CA PRO A 294 11.76 -23.26 -18.93
C PRO A 294 13.23 -22.94 -18.66
N ALA A 295 13.75 -23.54 -17.60
CA ALA A 295 15.09 -23.35 -17.07
C ALA A 295 16.18 -23.31 -18.14
N THR A 296 16.76 -22.12 -18.34
CA THR A 296 18.06 -21.95 -19.00
C THR A 296 19.11 -21.81 -17.91
N ASN A 297 19.93 -22.85 -17.77
CA ASN A 297 21.20 -22.77 -17.06
C ASN A 297 22.10 -21.74 -17.77
N ASN A 298 22.55 -20.69 -17.08
CA ASN A 298 23.96 -20.24 -17.09
C ASN A 298 24.21 -18.97 -16.24
N THR A 299 25.33 -19.03 -15.50
CA THR A 299 26.17 -17.92 -14.98
C THR A 299 25.46 -16.68 -14.44
N THR A 300 25.08 -16.71 -13.17
CA THR A 300 24.60 -15.54 -12.43
C THR A 300 25.76 -14.63 -12.04
N VAL A 301 25.87 -13.49 -12.72
CA VAL A 301 26.45 -12.28 -12.14
C VAL A 301 25.64 -11.98 -10.87
N LYS A 302 26.29 -12.02 -9.70
CA LYS A 302 25.63 -11.69 -8.44
C LYS A 302 25.29 -10.20 -8.45
N GLN A 303 24.05 -9.86 -8.79
CA GLN A 303 23.52 -8.53 -8.52
C GLN A 303 23.67 -8.23 -7.02
N PRO A 304 24.05 -7.00 -6.63
CA PRO A 304 24.02 -6.61 -5.22
C PRO A 304 22.61 -6.86 -4.68
N GLN A 305 22.51 -7.57 -3.55
CA GLN A 305 21.22 -7.89 -2.95
C GLN A 305 20.91 -6.85 -1.88
N LEU A 306 19.70 -6.27 -1.96
CA LEU A 306 19.17 -5.43 -0.89
C LEU A 306 19.05 -6.25 0.41
N PRO A 307 19.14 -5.63 1.60
CA PRO A 307 18.99 -6.35 2.86
C PRO A 307 17.65 -7.11 2.93
N ARG A 308 17.67 -8.35 3.42
CA ARG A 308 16.49 -9.25 3.42
C ARG A 308 15.29 -8.71 4.21
N ASP A 309 15.55 -7.87 5.21
CA ASP A 309 14.52 -7.35 6.11
C ASP A 309 14.07 -5.93 5.73
N TYR A 310 14.52 -5.40 4.58
CA TYR A 310 14.21 -4.04 4.19
C TYR A 310 12.88 -3.96 3.41
N PRO A 311 11.91 -3.14 3.86
CA PRO A 311 10.73 -2.85 3.06
C PRO A 311 11.13 -1.94 1.89
N GLY A 312 11.43 -2.56 0.74
CA GLY A 312 11.97 -1.84 -0.42
C GLY A 312 11.09 -0.73 -0.96
N ILE A 313 9.77 -0.83 -0.80
CA ILE A 313 8.81 0.17 -1.27
C ILE A 313 7.72 0.34 -0.20
N VAL A 314 7.54 1.58 0.24
CA VAL A 314 6.46 1.98 1.15
C VAL A 314 5.54 2.96 0.44
N ILE A 315 4.24 2.65 0.45
CA ILE A 315 3.23 3.50 -0.19
C ILE A 315 2.17 3.83 0.86
N GLU A 316 1.83 5.11 0.96
CA GLU A 316 0.70 5.62 1.72
C GLU A 316 -0.34 6.20 0.76
N ILE A 317 -1.59 5.79 0.93
CA ILE A 317 -2.72 6.32 0.16
C ILE A 317 -3.78 6.79 1.14
N CYS A 318 -4.20 8.05 1.02
CA CYS A 318 -5.32 8.60 1.79
C CYS A 318 -6.47 8.93 0.85
N MET A 319 -7.71 8.60 1.24
CA MET A 319 -8.89 8.96 0.47
C MET A 319 -10.11 9.25 1.35
N PHE A 320 -10.99 10.12 0.87
CA PHE A 320 -12.28 10.36 1.50
C PHE A 320 -13.30 9.27 1.14
N ALA A 321 -14.10 8.88 2.12
CA ALA A 321 -15.40 8.28 1.85
C ALA A 321 -16.31 9.28 1.12
N LYS A 322 -17.27 8.77 0.35
CA LYS A 322 -18.11 9.60 -0.53
C LYS A 322 -19.11 10.46 0.25
N GLU A 323 -19.93 9.81 1.08
CA GLU A 323 -20.94 10.43 1.91
C GLU A 323 -21.27 9.50 3.07
N ALA A 324 -21.73 10.07 4.18
CA ALA A 324 -22.26 9.26 5.27
C ALA A 324 -23.42 8.40 4.76
N LEU A 325 -23.41 7.13 5.10
CA LEU A 325 -24.50 6.23 4.79
C LEU A 325 -25.78 6.72 5.47
N ASP A 326 -26.88 6.80 4.73
CA ASP A 326 -28.18 6.94 5.36
C ASP A 326 -28.54 5.66 6.14
N SER A 327 -29.46 5.80 7.09
CA SER A 327 -29.85 4.70 7.97
C SER A 327 -30.43 3.51 7.21
N LEU A 328 -31.03 3.74 6.04
CA LEU A 328 -31.65 2.69 5.23
C LEU A 328 -30.57 1.86 4.53
N ALA A 329 -29.57 2.52 3.92
CA ALA A 329 -28.45 1.87 3.27
C ALA A 329 -27.60 1.08 4.28
N GLN A 330 -27.41 1.62 5.48
CA GLN A 330 -26.74 0.88 6.56
C GLN A 330 -27.53 -0.37 6.95
N GLN A 331 -28.85 -0.26 7.12
CA GLN A 331 -29.70 -1.40 7.44
C GLN A 331 -29.72 -2.47 6.33
N ASP A 332 -29.74 -2.07 5.07
CA ASP A 332 -29.67 -2.99 3.92
C ASP A 332 -28.35 -3.77 3.89
N ILE A 333 -27.23 -3.08 4.19
CA ILE A 333 -25.90 -3.70 4.28
C ILE A 333 -25.84 -4.67 5.46
N GLU A 334 -26.37 -4.29 6.63
CA GLU A 334 -26.41 -5.17 7.80
C GLU A 334 -27.25 -6.43 7.52
N LEU A 335 -28.44 -6.28 6.92
CA LEU A 335 -29.31 -7.40 6.55
C LEU A 335 -28.64 -8.33 5.53
N LEU A 336 -27.93 -7.76 4.55
CA LEU A 336 -27.13 -8.53 3.60
C LEU A 336 -26.05 -9.35 4.30
N MET A 337 -25.46 -8.83 5.38
CA MET A 337 -24.43 -9.52 6.15
C MET A 337 -25.01 -10.63 7.05
N GLU A 338 -26.16 -10.40 7.69
CA GLU A 338 -26.84 -11.38 8.55
C GLU A 338 -27.39 -12.60 7.80
N THR A 339 -27.92 -12.41 6.59
CA THR A 339 -28.51 -13.48 5.76
C THR A 339 -27.54 -14.59 5.36
N THR A 340 -26.25 -14.44 5.64
CA THR A 340 -25.22 -15.45 5.35
C THR A 340 -24.95 -16.37 6.55
N ASN A 341 -25.14 -15.90 7.77
CA ASN A 341 -24.98 -16.72 8.98
C ASN A 341 -26.12 -17.74 9.12
N THR A 342 -27.31 -17.42 8.64
CA THR A 342 -28.45 -18.37 8.63
C THR A 342 -28.31 -19.53 7.64
N LYS A 343 -27.47 -19.39 6.59
CA LYS A 343 -27.20 -20.49 5.65
C LYS A 343 -26.17 -21.50 6.15
N LYS A 344 -25.31 -21.14 7.12
CA LYS A 344 -24.40 -22.10 7.78
C LYS A 344 -25.12 -23.12 8.68
N ASN A 345 -26.37 -22.84 9.09
CA ASN A 345 -27.22 -23.76 9.86
C ASN A 345 -28.17 -24.61 9.01
N ARG A 346 -28.09 -24.55 7.68
CA ARG A 346 -28.73 -25.51 6.79
C ARG A 346 -27.65 -26.31 6.09
N GLU A 347 -27.12 -27.29 6.82
CA GLU A 347 -26.43 -28.41 6.21
C GLU A 347 -27.27 -28.94 5.03
N ILE A 348 -26.53 -29.17 3.96
CA ILE A 348 -26.97 -29.73 2.70
C ILE A 348 -27.43 -31.18 2.98
N ASN A 349 -28.71 -31.35 3.26
CA ASN A 349 -29.38 -32.64 3.09
C ASN A 349 -29.76 -32.80 1.61
N TYR A 350 -28.78 -33.19 0.79
CA TYR A 350 -29.10 -33.90 -0.45
C TYR A 350 -29.40 -35.35 -0.06
N ILE A 351 -30.69 -35.67 0.10
CA ILE A 351 -31.16 -37.05 0.06
C ILE A 351 -31.05 -37.51 -1.40
N SER A 352 -30.01 -38.30 -1.68
CA SER A 352 -30.00 -39.22 -2.82
C SER A 352 -29.86 -40.63 -2.27
N SER A 353 -30.83 -41.46 -2.60
CA SER A 353 -31.01 -42.83 -2.17
C SER A 353 -30.01 -43.77 -2.84
N ARG A 354 -29.15 -44.43 -2.05
CA ARG A 354 -28.81 -45.86 -2.20
C ARG A 354 -27.97 -46.41 -1.06
N THR A 355 -28.44 -47.54 -0.55
CA THR A 355 -27.94 -48.42 0.51
C THR A 355 -26.62 -49.11 0.13
N THR A 356 -25.65 -49.21 1.05
CA THR A 356 -25.05 -50.47 1.59
C THR A 356 -23.83 -50.22 2.51
N MET A 357 -23.98 -50.71 3.76
CA MET A 357 -23.03 -51.41 4.68
C MET A 357 -21.59 -50.87 4.83
N GLU A 358 -21.26 -50.25 5.99
CA GLU A 358 -20.65 -50.86 7.20
C GLU A 358 -19.19 -51.35 7.01
N ASP A 359 -18.21 -50.64 7.58
CA ASP A 359 -17.51 -51.09 8.81
C ASP A 359 -16.42 -50.10 9.28
N LYS A 360 -16.39 -49.86 10.60
CA LYS A 360 -15.32 -49.22 11.41
C LYS A 360 -14.52 -50.31 12.14
N PRO A 361 -13.27 -50.06 12.62
CA PRO A 361 -13.07 -49.67 14.05
C PRO A 361 -11.91 -48.66 14.29
N PHE A 362 -12.08 -47.63 15.14
CA PHE A 362 -11.56 -47.45 16.53
C PHE A 362 -10.01 -47.38 16.67
N ALA A 363 -9.38 -46.20 16.89
CA ALA A 363 -9.10 -45.45 18.15
C ALA A 363 -7.57 -45.53 18.54
N PRO A 364 -6.98 -44.83 19.55
CA PRO A 364 -7.26 -43.55 20.25
C PRO A 364 -6.01 -42.59 20.44
N ASN A 365 -6.26 -41.39 20.99
CA ASN A 365 -5.46 -40.49 21.87
C ASN A 365 -3.90 -40.48 21.90
N HIS A 366 -3.32 -39.26 21.95
CA HIS A 366 -2.51 -38.77 23.09
C HIS A 366 -2.06 -37.29 23.00
N ASN A 367 -2.17 -36.59 24.15
CA ASN A 367 -1.33 -35.54 24.78
C ASN A 367 -0.83 -34.33 23.94
N ALA A 368 -1.11 -33.07 24.28
CA ALA A 368 -0.80 -32.30 25.50
C ALA A 368 0.71 -32.15 25.78
N GLU A 369 1.27 -30.98 25.48
CA GLU A 369 2.36 -30.39 26.27
C GLU A 369 2.45 -28.87 26.04
N THR A 370 2.33 -28.17 27.16
CA THR A 370 2.53 -26.75 27.41
C THR A 370 4.01 -26.44 27.55
N HIS A 371 4.48 -25.31 27.00
CA HIS A 371 5.65 -24.62 27.53
C HIS A 371 5.43 -23.10 27.51
N SER A 372 5.48 -22.55 28.71
CA SER A 372 5.56 -21.14 29.08
C SER A 372 7.00 -20.66 28.98
N GLU A 373 7.22 -19.44 28.50
CA GLU A 373 8.38 -18.63 28.90
C GLU A 373 8.01 -17.14 28.84
N SER A 374 8.19 -16.52 30.01
CA SER A 374 8.17 -15.09 30.30
C SER A 374 9.49 -14.46 29.86
N ASP A 375 9.48 -13.16 29.53
CA ASP A 375 10.48 -12.15 29.97
C ASP A 375 10.14 -10.80 29.32
N THR A 376 9.65 -9.84 30.12
CA THR A 376 10.33 -8.67 30.72
C THR A 376 10.39 -7.45 29.81
N ASP A 377 9.66 -6.42 30.25
CA ASP A 377 9.56 -5.07 29.72
C ASP A 377 10.91 -4.32 29.76
N GLU A 378 11.30 -3.69 28.66
CA GLU A 378 12.17 -2.50 28.66
C GLU A 378 11.53 -1.40 27.82
N GLU A 379 11.16 -0.30 28.49
CA GLU A 379 10.66 0.94 27.91
C GLU A 379 11.73 1.60 27.03
N LEU A 380 11.41 1.83 25.74
CA LEU A 380 12.23 2.63 24.84
C LEU A 380 11.53 3.96 24.52
N HIS A 381 12.27 5.04 24.82
CA HIS A 381 11.94 6.44 24.59
C HIS A 381 11.63 6.75 23.10
N ILE A 382 10.52 7.45 22.87
CA ILE A 382 10.00 7.85 21.55
C ILE A 382 10.74 9.09 21.05
N THR A 383 11.43 8.98 19.91
CA THR A 383 11.91 10.13 19.10
C THR A 383 11.10 10.24 17.81
N ASN A 384 10.79 11.48 17.40
CA ASN A 384 10.05 11.83 16.18
C ASN A 384 10.87 11.52 14.91
N SER A 385 10.92 10.26 14.47
CA SER A 385 11.62 9.87 13.24
C SER A 385 10.92 8.68 12.59
N VAL A 386 10.55 8.85 11.31
CA VAL A 386 9.93 7.86 10.42
C VAL A 386 8.48 7.52 10.78
N PRO A 387 7.52 7.50 9.84
CA PRO A 387 6.19 6.96 10.13
C PRO A 387 6.37 5.49 10.55
N LEU A 388 5.85 5.13 11.72
CA LEU A 388 5.70 3.73 12.13
C LEU A 388 4.79 3.04 11.11
N PHE A 389 5.41 2.46 10.08
CA PHE A 389 4.76 1.58 9.14
C PHE A 389 4.75 0.19 9.79
N PHE A 390 3.55 -0.21 10.20
CA PHE A 390 3.18 -1.47 10.90
C PHE A 390 3.46 -1.50 12.40
#